data_AF-A0A9E3J7A5-F1
#
_entry.id   AF-A0A9E3J7A5-F1
#
_cell.length_a   1.000
_cell.length_b   1.000
_cell.length_c   1.000
_cell.angle_alpha   90.00
_cell.angle_beta   90.00
_cell.angle_gamma   90.00
#
_symmetry.space_group_name_H-M   'P 1'
#
loop_
_entity.id
_entity.type
_entity.pdbx_description
1 polymer ?
#
loop_
_entity_poly.entity_id
_entity_poly.type
_entity_poly.pdbx_seq_one_letter_code
_entity_poly.pdbx_strand_id
1 'polypeptide(L)' 'MSVRIRRVYEPPEPADGVRVLVDRLWPRGLSKDAARVDEWPKALTPSTELR' A
#
# COMPACT_ATOMS: atom_id res chain seq x y z
N MET A 1 -11.37 5.13 15.34
CA MET A 1 -10.48 4.40 14.41
C MET A 1 -9.92 5.41 13.43
N SER A 2 -8.60 5.65 13.42
CA SER A 2 -7.96 6.64 12.55
C SER A 2 -7.31 5.95 11.35
N VAL A 3 -7.60 6.44 10.16
CA VAL A 3 -6.96 6.00 8.92
C VAL A 3 -6.09 7.14 8.43
N ARG A 4 -4.83 6.83 8.07
CA ARG A 4 -3.91 7.80 7.47
C ARG A 4 -3.59 7.35 6.06
N ILE A 5 -3.52 8.32 5.15
CA ILE A 5 -3.16 8.09 3.75
C ILE A 5 -1.74 8.60 3.56
N ARG A 6 -0.89 7.76 2.98
CA ARG A 6 0.49 8.08 2.61
C ARG A 6 0.79 7.46 1.26
N ARG A 7 1.78 8.00 0.54
CA ARG A 7 2.27 7.38 -0.69
C ARG A 7 3.11 6.16 -0.34
N VAL A 8 3.02 5.12 -1.18
CA VAL A 8 3.81 3.90 -1.00
C VAL A 8 5.32 4.12 -1.10
N TYR A 9 5.75 5.22 -1.71
CA TYR A 9 7.16 5.64 -1.78
C TYR A 9 7.65 6.39 -0.54
N GLU A 10 6.76 6.79 0.37
CA GLU A 10 7.16 7.36 1.64
C GLU A 10 7.74 6.24 2.52
N PRO A 11 8.86 6.52 3.24
CA PRO A 11 9.49 5.52 4.08
C PRO A 11 8.54 5.04 5.19
N PRO A 12 8.58 3.74 5.54
CA PRO A 12 7.85 3.21 6.69
C PRO A 12 8.21 3.97 7.97
N GLU A 13 7.21 4.36 8.75
CA GLU A 13 7.41 4.86 10.11
C GLU A 13 6.97 3.83 11.14
N PRO A 14 7.64 3.74 12.31
CA PRO A 14 7.21 2.86 13.40
C PRO A 14 5.78 3.16 13.88
N ALA A 15 5.31 4.38 13.68
CA ALA A 15 3.98 4.81 14.05
C ALA A 15 2.91 4.37 13.04
N ASP A 16 3.24 3.82 11.86
CA ASP A 16 2.28 3.50 10.80
C ASP A 16 1.29 2.40 11.21
N GLY A 17 1.67 1.52 12.14
CA GLY A 17 0.85 0.37 12.51
C GLY A 17 0.74 -0.61 11.34
N VAL A 18 -0.49 -0.93 10.91
CA VAL A 18 -0.75 -1.85 9.79
C VAL A 18 -0.82 -1.06 8.48
N ARG A 19 0.02 -1.44 7.51
CA ARG A 19 0.11 -0.83 6.19
C ARG A 19 -0.59 -1.69 5.14
N VAL A 20 -1.66 -1.15 4.56
CA VAL A 20 -2.44 -1.83 3.52
C VAL A 20 -2.22 -1.15 2.17
N LEU A 21 -1.81 -1.92 1.16
CA LEU A 21 -1.71 -1.43 -0.22
C LEU A 21 -3.08 -1.52 -0.91
N VAL A 22 -3.63 -0.38 -1.28
CA VAL A 22 -4.92 -0.27 -1.97
C VAL A 22 -4.81 -0.21 -3.50
N ASP A 23 -3.59 -0.21 -4.03
CA ASP A 23 -3.35 -0.25 -5.47
C ASP A 23 -3.32 -1.66 -6.02
N ARG A 24 -3.90 -1.87 -7.21
CA ARG A 24 -3.92 -3.17 -7.89
C ARG A 24 -2.54 -3.59 -8.39
N LEU A 25 -1.73 -2.61 -8.79
CA LEU A 25 -0.39 -2.83 -9.31
C LEU A 25 0.64 -2.52 -8.24
N TRP A 26 1.69 -3.32 -8.22
CA TRP A 26 2.83 -3.04 -7.36
C TRP A 26 3.60 -1.82 -7.90
N PRO A 27 3.99 -0.86 -7.04
CA PRO A 27 4.79 0.30 -7.45
C PRO A 27 6.12 -0.11 -8.08
N ARG A 28 6.48 0.52 -9.19
CA ARG A 28 7.75 0.25 -9.88
C ARG A 28 8.92 0.79 -9.05
N GLY A 29 10.04 0.08 -9.08
CA GLY A 29 11.26 0.50 -8.38
C GLY A 29 11.21 0.37 -6.86
N LEU A 30 10.15 -0.21 -6.29
CA LEU A 30 10.03 -0.45 -4.86
C LEU A 30 10.00 -1.96 -4.61
N SER A 31 10.83 -2.48 -3.71
CA SER A 31 10.76 -3.89 -3.31
C SER A 31 9.67 -4.08 -2.26
N LYS A 32 9.12 -5.30 -2.15
CA LYS A 32 8.14 -5.64 -1.11
C LYS A 32 8.67 -5.43 0.30
N ASP A 33 9.95 -5.76 0.51
CA ASP A 33 10.61 -5.59 1.80
C ASP A 33 10.75 -4.11 2.19
N ALA A 34 11.17 -3.27 1.25
CA ALA A 34 11.31 -1.83 1.46
C ALA A 34 9.96 -1.14 1.69
N ALA A 35 8.91 -1.62 0.99
CA ALA A 35 7.57 -1.07 1.11
C ALA A 35 6.91 -1.35 2.46
N ARG A 36 7.34 -2.39 3.21
CA ARG A 36 6.74 -2.82 4.49
C ARG A 36 5.20 -2.83 4.42
N VAL A 37 4.65 -3.43 3.36
CA VAL A 37 3.20 -3.61 3.21
C VAL A 37 2.83 -4.90 3.93
N ASP A 38 1.97 -4.79 4.94
CA ASP A 38 1.47 -5.93 5.71
C ASP A 38 0.37 -6.66 4.95
N GLU A 39 -0.53 -5.91 4.31
CA GLU A 39 -1.65 -6.48 3.55
C GLU A 39 -1.77 -5.89 2.15
N TRP A 40 -2.03 -6.75 1.16
CA TRP A 40 -2.33 -6.36 -0.21
C TRP A 40 -3.55 -7.13 -0.74
N PRO A 41 -4.77 -6.76 -0.31
CA PRO A 41 -6.00 -7.45 -0.68
C PRO A 41 -6.41 -7.06 -2.11
N LYS A 42 -5.76 -7.66 -3.11
CA LYS A 42 -5.99 -7.37 -4.55
C LYS A 42 -7.46 -7.41 -4.98
N ALA A 43 -8.27 -8.27 -4.36
CA ALA A 43 -9.71 -8.37 -4.61
C ALA A 43 -10.48 -7.09 -4.23
N LEU A 44 -9.96 -6.30 -3.29
CA LEU A 44 -10.53 -5.03 -2.82
C LEU A 44 -9.91 -3.81 -3.51
N THR A 45 -8.95 -4.01 -4.42
CA THR A 45 -8.33 -2.90 -5.18
C THR A 45 -9.20 -2.51 -6.38
N PRO A 46 -9.11 -1.26 -6.87
CA PRO A 46 -9.85 -0.82 -8.04
C PRO A 46 -9.66 -1.77 -9.22
N SER A 47 -10.75 -2.08 -9.93
CA SER A 47 -10.70 -2.87 -11.16
C SER A 47 -9.95 -2.11 -12.26
N THR A 48 -9.54 -2.83 -13.31
CA THR A 48 -8.88 -2.20 -14.47
C THR A 48 -9.76 -1.15 -15.13
N GLU A 49 -11.08 -1.32 -15.11
CA GLU A 49 -12.06 -0.41 -15.72
C GLU A 49 -12.26 0.89 -14.92
N LEU A 50 -11.91 0.88 -13.63
CA LEU A 50 -12.11 2.00 -12.71
C LEU A 50 -10.81 2.78 -12.42
N ARG A 51 -9.73 2.49 -13.15
CA ARG A 51 -8.41 3.09 -12.99
C ARG A 51 -8.08 3.96 -14.19
#